data_AF-A0A352AHA9-F1
#
_entry.id   AF-A0A352AHA9-F1
#
_cell.length_a   1.000
_cell.length_b   1.000
_cell.length_c   1.000
_cell.angle_alpha   90.00
_cell.angle_beta   90.00
_cell.angle_gamma   90.00
#
_symmetry.space_group_name_H-M   'P 1'
#
loop_
_entity.id
_entity.type
_entity.pdbx_description
1 polymer ?
#
loop_
_entity_poly.entity_id
_entity_poly.type
_entity_poly.pdbx_seq_one_letter_code
_entity_poly.pdbx_strand_id
1 'polypeptide(L)' 'MRNRETRHGEYKIRISMMLTPSSVEKLDKLARELNTSRSELVEQFARSQENAPLVAQAELLGE' A
#
# COMPACT_ATOMS: atom_id res chain seq x y z
N MET A 1 0.59 12.48 -21.72
CA MET A 1 1.17 12.15 -20.41
C MET A 1 2.25 11.10 -20.64
N ARG A 2 3.53 11.37 -20.31
CA ARG A 2 4.59 10.36 -20.44
C ARG A 2 4.45 9.38 -19.27
N ASN A 3 3.99 8.17 -19.54
CA ASN A 3 3.96 7.11 -18.54
C ASN A 3 5.42 6.73 -18.26
N ARG A 4 5.92 7.12 -17.08
CA ARG A 4 7.23 6.70 -16.60
C ARG A 4 7.10 5.21 -16.29
N GLU A 5 7.80 4.38 -17.06
CA GLU A 5 7.95 2.96 -16.77
C GLU A 5 8.41 2.83 -15.31
N THR A 6 7.67 2.08 -14.50
CA THR A 6 8.03 1.90 -13.10
C THR A 6 9.27 1.02 -13.00
N ARG A 7 9.88 0.97 -11.81
CA ARG A 7 10.94 0.00 -11.50
C ARG A 7 10.51 -1.46 -11.68
N HIS A 8 9.21 -1.71 -11.89
CA HIS A 8 8.61 -3.03 -12.01
C HIS A 8 8.11 -3.32 -13.45
N GLY A 9 8.43 -2.49 -14.44
CA GLY A 9 8.01 -2.71 -15.84
C GLY A 9 6.50 -2.50 -16.10
N GLU A 10 5.75 -2.11 -15.07
CA GLU A 10 4.31 -1.83 -15.14
C GLU A 10 4.07 -0.32 -15.19
N TYR A 11 2.91 0.09 -15.69
CA TYR A 11 2.47 1.49 -15.65
C TYR A 11 1.66 1.76 -14.37
N LYS A 12 1.90 2.90 -13.71
CA LYS A 12 1.09 3.31 -12.55
C LYS A 12 -0.29 3.77 -13.01
N ILE A 13 -1.34 3.27 -12.36
CA ILE A 13 -2.70 3.80 -12.46
C ILE A 13 -3.05 4.64 -11.25
N ARG A 14 -3.94 5.63 -11.41
CA ARG A 14 -4.46 6.43 -10.29
C ARG A 14 -5.74 5.79 -9.77
N ILE A 15 -5.77 5.51 -8.47
CA ILE A 15 -6.97 5.04 -7.77
C ILE A 15 -7.31 5.98 -6.62
N SER A 16 -8.58 5.96 -6.20
CA SER A 16 -9.06 6.62 -5.00
C SER A 16 -9.52 5.57 -4.00
N MET A 17 -9.20 5.75 -2.73
CA MET A 17 -9.60 4.84 -1.65
C MET A 17 -10.17 5.64 -0.48
N MET A 18 -11.14 5.04 0.22
CA MET A 18 -11.73 5.60 1.43
C MET A 18 -11.00 5.00 2.63
N LEU A 19 -10.51 5.85 3.52
CA LEU A 19 -9.82 5.47 4.75
C LEU A 19 -10.30 6.36 5.90
N THR A 20 -10.18 5.87 7.13
CA THR A 20 -10.41 6.72 8.31
C THR A 20 -9.32 7.80 8.40
N PRO A 21 -9.63 9.01 8.92
CA PRO A 21 -8.64 10.08 9.04
C PRO A 21 -7.39 9.65 9.82
N SER A 22 -7.57 8.92 10.92
CA SER A 22 -6.46 8.41 11.74
C SER A 22 -5.57 7.41 11.00
N SER A 23 -6.10 6.61 10.07
CA SER A 23 -5.30 5.75 9.22
C SER A 23 -4.49 6.54 8.20
N VAL A 24 -5.04 7.63 7.65
CA VAL A 24 -4.30 8.52 6.73
C VAL A 24 -3.13 9.19 7.46
N GLU A 25 -3.35 9.69 8.69
CA GLU A 25 -2.30 10.29 9.52
C GLU A 25 -1.15 9.31 9.81
N LYS A 26 -1.48 8.06 10.15
CA LYS A 26 -0.48 7.01 10.37
C LYS A 26 0.32 6.72 9.10
N LEU A 27 -0.33 6.61 7.94
CA LEU A 27 0.35 6.42 6.66
C LEU A 27 1.29 7.57 6.33
N ASP A 28 0.87 8.82 6.60
CA ASP A 28 1.71 10.00 6.38
C ASP A 28 2.93 10.03 7.29
N LYS A 29 2.74 9.69 8.56
CA LYS A 29 3.86 9.59 9.51
C LYS A 29 4.87 8.54 9.05
N LEU A 30 4.42 7.34 8.72
CA LEU A 30 5.29 6.26 8.23
C LEU A 30 6.00 6.62 6.92
N ALA A 31 5.30 7.24 5.98
CA ALA A 31 5.89 7.68 4.72
C ALA A 31 7.01 8.71 4.93
N ARG A 32 6.82 9.65 5.87
CA ARG A 32 7.87 10.62 6.26
C ARG A 32 9.07 9.94 6.92
N GLU A 33 8.83 9.03 7.86
CA GLU A 33 9.89 8.28 8.57
C GLU A 33 10.74 7.45 7.59
N LEU A 34 10.12 6.89 6.55
CA LEU A 34 10.79 6.09 5.52
C LEU A 34 11.29 6.91 4.32
N ASN A 35 11.16 8.25 4.38
CA ASN A 35 11.52 9.16 3.29
C ASN A 35 10.95 8.73 1.91
N THR A 36 9.68 8.30 1.90
CA THR A 36 8.96 7.83 0.73
C THR A 36 7.62 8.55 0.58
N SER A 37 6.93 8.34 -0.54
CA SER A 37 5.58 8.86 -0.73
C SER A 37 4.53 7.90 -0.16
N ARG A 38 3.37 8.43 0.25
CA ARG A 38 2.24 7.60 0.73
C ARG A 38 1.83 6.52 -0.28
N SER A 39 1.77 6.86 -1.57
CA SER A 39 1.43 5.90 -2.63
C SER A 39 2.50 4.83 -2.83
N GLU A 40 3.76 5.18 -2.67
CA GLU A 40 4.87 4.22 -2.78
C GLU A 40 4.87 3.27 -1.56
N LEU A 41 4.60 3.79 -0.36
CA LEU A 41 4.41 2.97 0.84
C LEU A 41 3.28 1.96 0.67
N VAL A 42 2.13 2.39 0.16
CA VAL A 42 0.97 1.51 -0.10
C VAL A 42 1.30 0.45 -1.16
N GLU A 43 1.99 0.82 -2.23
CA GLU A 43 2.41 -0.13 -3.26
C GLU A 43 3.40 -1.17 -2.71
N GLN A 44 4.41 -0.74 -1.95
CA GLN A 44 5.37 -1.63 -1.31
C GLN A 44 4.70 -2.58 -0.32
N PHE A 45 3.74 -2.07 0.47
CA PHE A 45 2.95 -2.90 1.36
C PHE A 45 2.18 -3.97 0.58
N ALA A 46 1.42 -3.58 -0.45
CA ALA A 46 0.63 -4.53 -1.25
C ALA A 46 1.51 -5.61 -1.90
N ARG A 47 2.67 -5.24 -2.47
CA ARG A 47 3.61 -6.21 -3.05
C ARG A 47 4.29 -7.09 -2.00
N SER A 48 4.56 -6.57 -0.80
CA SER A 48 5.13 -7.38 0.29
C SER A 48 4.19 -8.50 0.75
N GLN A 49 2.87 -8.30 0.61
CA GLN A 49 1.86 -9.29 0.95
C GLN A 49 1.73 -10.40 -0.11
N GLU A 50 2.31 -10.27 -1.32
CA GLU A 50 2.28 -11.36 -2.31
C GLU A 50 3.02 -12.64 -1.81
N ASN A 51 3.90 -12.51 -0.81
CA ASN A 51 4.59 -13.64 -0.19
C ASN A 51 3.91 -14.17 1.10
N ALA A 52 2.78 -13.60 1.52
CA ALA A 52 2.03 -14.06 2.69
C ALA A 52 0.59 -14.40 2.29
N PRO A 53 0.10 -15.64 2.52
CA PRO A 53 -1.28 -15.97 2.19
C PRO A 53 -2.23 -15.17 3.08
N LEU A 54 -2.81 -14.11 2.52
CA LEU A 54 -3.83 -13.24 3.14
C LEU A 54 -5.15 -13.98 3.48
N VAL A 55 -5.25 -15.28 3.18
CA VAL A 55 -6.41 -16.12 3.47
C VAL A 55 -6.26 -16.89 4.80
N ALA A 56 -5.07 -16.97 5.40
CA ALA A 56 -4.84 -17.75 6.63
C ALA A 56 -5.20 -17.04 7.94
N GLN A 57 -5.62 -15.76 7.91
CA GLN A 57 -5.95 -15.00 9.13
C GLN A 57 -7.45 -14.64 9.26
N ALA A 58 -8.29 -15.01 8.30
CA ALA A 58 -9.74 -14.83 8.42
C ALA A 58 -10.40 -15.86 9.36
N GLU A 59 -9.72 -16.95 9.73
CA GLU A 59 -10.26 -17.98 10.62
C GLU A 59 -9.97 -17.76 12.11
N LEU A 60 -9.22 -16.73 12.51
CA LEU A 60 -8.85 -16.50 13.92
C LEU A 60 -9.60 -15.33 14.60
N LEU A 61 -10.73 -14.91 14.06
CA LEU A 61 -11.63 -13.92 14.67
C LEU A 61 -13.09 -14.37 14.66
N GLY A 62 -13.32 -15.68 14.59
CA GLY A 62 -14.61 -16.30 14.85
C GLY A 62 -14.50 -17.29 16.00
N GLU A 63 -14.47 -16.78 17.24
CA GLU A 63 -15.22 -17.19 18.46
C GLU A 63 -14.79 -16.29 19.63
#